data_AF-A0A6A5VEI7-F1
#
_entry.id   AF-A0A6A5VEI7-F1
#
_cell.length_a   1.000
_cell.length_b   1.000
_cell.length_c   1.000
_cell.angle_alpha   90.00
_cell.angle_beta   90.00
_cell.angle_gamma   90.00
#
_symmetry.space_group_name_H-M   'P 1'
#
loop_
_entity.id
_entity.type
_entity.pdbx_description
1 polymer ?
#
loop_
_entity_poly.entity_id
_entity_poly.type
_entity_poly.pdbx_seq_one_letter_code
_entity_poly.pdbx_strand_id
1 'polypeptide(L)'
;MLLCRHITACRLLRGILPNTSAANVSTVGREQYLALTQEDLIVTIDISTAGKASIKFGKGSVTASISTAQVSTEIRKINFKVLKAPTPFLLCLADIDRLNIYFNNTTNKLVQGEHRTLVIRK
;
A
#
# COMPACT_ATOMS: atom_id res chain seq x y z
N MET A 1 9.69 -9.66 -15.49
CA MET A 1 8.78 -10.08 -16.56
C MET A 1 7.47 -10.52 -15.90
N LEU A 2 6.46 -9.65 -15.87
CA LEU A 2 5.15 -9.97 -15.30
C LEU A 2 4.12 -9.94 -16.43
N LEU A 3 3.40 -11.05 -16.56
CA LEU A 3 2.33 -11.26 -17.53
C LEU A 3 1.01 -10.94 -16.82
N CYS A 4 0.39 -9.80 -17.13
CA CYS A 4 -1.02 -9.56 -16.83
C CYS A 4 -1.82 -10.02 -18.05
N ARG A 5 -2.55 -11.12 -17.94
CA ARG A 5 -3.54 -11.52 -18.96
C ARG A 5 -4.93 -11.44 -18.36
N HIS A 6 -5.74 -10.59 -18.98
CA HIS A 6 -7.19 -10.42 -18.88
C HIS A 6 -7.92 -11.63 -18.29
N ILE A 7 -8.24 -11.60 -16.99
CA ILE A 7 -9.45 -12.25 -16.46
C ILE A 7 -10.07 -11.31 -15.42
N THR A 8 -11.36 -11.09 -15.60
CA THR A 8 -12.30 -10.20 -14.91
C THR A 8 -12.28 -10.35 -13.38
N ALA A 9 -12.37 -9.21 -12.67
CA ALA A 9 -12.79 -9.07 -11.26
C ALA A 9 -11.91 -9.62 -10.12
N CYS A 10 -10.59 -9.71 -10.28
CA CYS A 10 -9.70 -9.90 -9.13
C CYS A 10 -8.44 -9.05 -9.29
N ARG A 11 -8.48 -7.81 -8.78
CA ARG A 11 -7.30 -6.93 -8.74
C ARG A 11 -6.25 -7.50 -7.79
N LEU A 12 -5.25 -8.17 -8.33
CA LEU A 12 -4.09 -8.68 -7.60
C LEU A 12 -3.26 -7.52 -7.04
N LEU A 13 -3.14 -7.42 -5.71
CA LEU A 13 -2.24 -6.47 -5.06
C LEU A 13 -0.88 -7.13 -4.83
N ARG A 14 0.18 -6.57 -5.42
CA ARG A 14 1.55 -7.05 -5.21
C ARG A 14 2.29 -6.15 -4.22
N GLY A 15 2.97 -6.77 -3.27
CA GLY A 15 3.92 -6.06 -2.39
C GLY A 15 3.31 -5.23 -1.26
N ILE A 16 2.00 -5.39 -0.96
CA ILE A 16 1.39 -4.85 0.27
C ILE A 16 1.67 -5.79 1.43
N LEU A 17 2.33 -5.27 2.45
CA LEU A 17 2.68 -5.98 3.67
C LEU A 17 2.00 -5.32 4.86
N PRO A 18 1.07 -6.00 5.55
CA PRO A 18 0.62 -5.58 6.86
C PRO A 18 1.83 -5.51 7.79
N ASN A 19 2.04 -4.37 8.43
CA ASN A 19 3.16 -4.16 9.31
C ASN A 19 2.67 -3.58 10.63
N THR A 20 2.63 -4.43 11.65
CA THR A 20 2.25 -4.08 13.02
C THR A 20 3.22 -3.10 13.67
N SER A 21 4.48 -3.09 13.24
CA SER A 21 5.53 -2.18 13.71
C SER A 21 5.68 -0.92 12.86
N ALA A 22 4.81 -0.71 11.86
CA ALA A 22 4.85 0.49 11.04
C ALA A 22 4.50 1.73 11.89
N ALA A 23 4.93 2.90 11.39
CA ALA A 23 4.41 4.18 11.87
C ALA A 23 2.87 4.22 11.79
N ASN A 24 2.26 5.23 12.43
CA ASN A 24 0.80 5.43 12.42
C ASN A 24 0.21 5.82 11.04
N VAL A 25 0.96 5.58 9.96
CA VAL A 25 0.62 5.86 8.56
C VAL A 25 1.15 4.74 7.67
N SER A 26 0.37 4.34 6.67
CA SER A 26 0.85 3.42 5.64
C SER A 26 1.85 4.12 4.72
N THR A 27 2.88 3.40 4.26
CA THR A 27 4.01 3.97 3.50
C THR A 27 4.35 3.15 2.28
N VAL A 28 4.98 3.78 1.28
CA VAL A 28 5.48 3.12 0.08
C VAL A 28 6.73 3.82 -0.43
N GLY A 29 7.68 3.06 -0.96
CA GLY A 29 8.84 3.62 -1.66
C GLY A 29 8.43 4.16 -3.02
N ARG A 30 9.01 5.30 -3.43
CA ARG A 30 8.75 5.93 -4.74
C ARG A 30 8.84 4.94 -5.90
N GLU A 31 9.86 4.09 -5.92
CA GLU A 31 10.06 3.13 -7.01
C GLU A 31 8.99 2.03 -7.03
N GLN A 32 8.49 1.62 -5.86
CA GLN A 32 7.38 0.65 -5.75
C GLN A 32 6.06 1.28 -6.18
N TYR A 33 5.84 2.55 -5.83
CA TYR A 33 4.70 3.31 -6.34
C TYR A 33 4.72 3.44 -7.86
N LEU A 34 5.87 3.79 -8.46
CA LEU A 34 6.02 3.90 -9.91
C LEU A 34 5.76 2.56 -10.61
N ALA A 35 6.26 1.46 -10.04
CA ALA A 35 5.97 0.12 -10.56
C ALA A 35 4.46 -0.18 -10.54
N LEU A 36 3.75 0.19 -9.47
CA LEU A 36 2.30 0.00 -9.38
C LEU A 36 1.53 0.81 -10.43
N THR A 37 1.97 2.04 -10.73
CA THR A 37 1.31 2.90 -11.73
C THR A 37 1.45 2.38 -13.16
N GLN A 38 2.42 1.52 -13.43
CA GLN A 38 2.62 0.88 -14.74
C GLN A 38 1.67 -0.31 -14.97
N GLU A 39 0.97 -0.79 -13.92
CA GLU A 39 0.15 -2.02 -13.94
C GLU A 39 -1.37 -1.72 -13.97
N ASP A 40 -1.79 -0.58 -14.53
CA ASP A 40 -3.20 -0.20 -14.75
C ASP A 40 -4.11 -0.15 -13.51
N LEU A 41 -3.53 0.07 -12.33
CA LEU A 41 -4.32 0.41 -11.13
C LEU A 41 -4.69 1.89 -11.12
N ILE A 42 -5.94 2.20 -10.75
CA ILE A 42 -6.38 3.57 -10.50
C ILE A 42 -5.67 4.07 -9.24
N VAL A 43 -4.52 4.69 -9.45
CA VAL A 43 -3.69 5.30 -8.41
C VAL A 43 -3.65 6.80 -8.64
N THR A 44 -4.13 7.56 -7.65
CA THR A 44 -4.07 9.03 -7.67
C THR A 44 -2.94 9.49 -6.76
N ILE A 45 -2.18 10.50 -7.19
CA ILE A 45 -1.13 11.12 -6.39
C ILE A 45 -1.56 12.51 -5.92
N ASP A 46 -1.40 12.76 -4.62
CA ASP A 46 -1.62 14.06 -4.01
C ASP A 46 -0.27 14.62 -3.52
N ILE A 47 0.31 15.49 -4.35
CA ILE A 47 1.60 16.14 -4.08
C ILE A 47 1.46 17.22 -2.98
N SER A 48 0.26 17.76 -2.75
CA SER A 48 0.03 18.77 -1.70
C SER A 48 0.26 18.23 -0.28
N THR A 49 0.42 16.92 -0.15
CA THR A 49 0.71 16.24 1.12
C THR A 49 2.20 16.01 1.38
N ALA A 50 3.08 16.52 0.52
CA ALA A 50 4.51 16.55 0.76
C ALA A 50 4.83 17.14 2.14
N GLY A 51 5.78 16.54 2.86
CA GLY A 51 6.21 16.95 4.19
C GLY A 51 5.21 16.67 5.33
N LYS A 52 3.95 16.29 5.05
CA LYS A 52 2.93 16.08 6.11
C LYS A 52 3.17 14.84 6.97
N ALA A 53 4.04 13.92 6.55
CA ALA A 53 4.44 12.77 7.34
C ALA A 53 5.97 12.65 7.38
N SER A 54 6.50 12.35 8.56
CA SER A 54 7.93 12.09 8.79
C SER A 54 8.07 10.70 9.38
N ILE A 55 8.79 9.82 8.67
CA ILE A 55 8.88 8.39 8.97
C ILE A 55 10.33 8.05 9.32
N LYS A 56 10.54 7.29 10.39
CA LYS A 56 11.86 6.75 10.74
C LYS A 56 11.79 5.22 10.69
N PHE A 57 12.69 4.60 9.93
CA PHE A 57 12.80 3.14 9.88
C PHE A 57 13.88 2.67 10.85
N GLY A 58 13.48 2.00 11.93
CA GLY A 58 14.41 1.51 12.96
C GLY A 58 15.32 2.61 13.50
N LYS A 59 16.63 2.36 13.52
CA LYS A 59 17.66 3.34 13.92
C LYS A 59 18.09 4.31 12.80
N GLY A 60 17.50 4.22 11.62
CA GLY A 60 17.84 5.06 10.46
C GLY A 60 17.44 6.53 10.61
N SER A 61 17.72 7.34 9.59
CA SER A 61 17.34 8.75 9.55
C SER A 61 15.83 8.93 9.32
N VAL A 62 15.30 10.07 9.80
CA VAL A 62 13.94 10.48 9.47
C VAL A 62 13.85 10.82 7.98
N THR A 63 12.82 10.31 7.32
CA THR A 63 12.50 10.57 5.91
C THR A 63 11.13 11.23 5.82
N ALA A 64 11.06 12.42 5.24
CA ALA A 64 9.79 13.09 4.98
C ALA A 64 9.09 12.47 3.76
N SER A 65 7.77 12.40 3.80
CA SER A 65 6.96 11.99 2.66
C SER A 65 6.99 13.01 1.54
N ILE A 66 7.08 12.57 0.30
CA ILE A 66 7.07 13.46 -0.88
C ILE A 66 5.65 13.67 -1.44
N SER A 67 4.72 12.77 -1.14
CA SER A 67 3.31 12.84 -1.55
C SER A 67 2.50 11.74 -0.85
N THR A 68 1.20 11.67 -1.16
CA THR A 68 0.33 10.55 -0.80
C THR A 68 -0.17 9.89 -2.08
N ALA A 69 0.03 8.58 -2.19
CA ALA A 69 -0.58 7.75 -3.23
C ALA A 69 -1.88 7.15 -2.69
N GLN A 70 -2.97 7.32 -3.43
CA GLN A 70 -4.25 6.68 -3.14
C GLN A 70 -4.41 5.47 -4.05
N VAL A 71 -4.36 4.26 -3.49
CA VAL A 71 -4.50 3.02 -4.24
C VAL A 71 -5.94 2.52 -4.11
N SER A 72 -6.66 2.47 -5.23
CA SER A 72 -8.03 1.98 -5.27
C SER A 72 -8.07 0.44 -5.33
N THR A 73 -8.51 -0.18 -4.25
CA THR A 73 -8.74 -1.64 -4.15
C THR A 73 -10.24 -1.95 -4.25
N GLU A 74 -10.59 -3.23 -4.45
CA GLU A 74 -12.00 -3.69 -4.43
C GLU A 74 -12.64 -3.55 -3.05
N ILE A 75 -11.81 -3.39 -2.01
CA ILE A 75 -12.24 -3.16 -0.64
C ILE A 75 -12.51 -1.66 -0.47
N ARG A 76 -11.45 -0.84 -0.49
CA ARG A 76 -11.50 0.64 -0.36
C ARG A 76 -10.27 1.30 -0.98
N LYS A 77 -10.27 2.64 -1.00
CA LYS A 77 -9.07 3.44 -1.26
C LYS A 77 -8.14 3.41 -0.04
N ILE A 78 -6.88 3.03 -0.26
CA ILE A 78 -5.84 3.01 0.77
C ILE A 78 -4.84 4.13 0.48
N ASN A 79 -4.53 4.93 1.49
CA ASN A 79 -3.59 6.04 1.37
C ASN A 79 -2.20 5.58 1.81
N PHE A 80 -1.19 5.75 0.96
CA PHE A 80 0.20 5.47 1.28
C PHE A 80 1.03 6.74 1.18
N LYS A 81 1.81 7.05 2.22
CA LYS A 81 2.83 8.11 2.17
C LYS A 81 3.99 7.64 1.31
N VAL A 82 4.25 8.36 0.22
CA VAL A 82 5.34 8.05 -0.71
C VAL A 82 6.64 8.58 -0.13
N LEU A 83 7.64 7.72 -0.02
CA LEU A 83 8.96 8.04 0.55
C LEU A 83 10.05 7.86 -0.51
N LYS A 84 11.12 8.67 -0.42
CA LYS A 84 12.36 8.42 -1.16
C LYS A 84 13.21 7.37 -0.44
N ALA A 85 12.66 6.16 -0.30
CA ALA A 85 13.29 5.03 0.38
C ALA A 85 12.93 3.71 -0.33
N PRO A 86 13.79 2.68 -0.31
CA PRO A 86 13.53 1.38 -0.92
C PRO A 86 12.62 0.52 -0.02
N THR A 87 11.42 1.00 0.27
CA THR A 87 10.43 0.29 1.11
C THR A 87 9.29 -0.27 0.25
N PRO A 88 8.78 -1.47 0.55
CA PRO A 88 7.53 -1.98 -0.04
C PRO A 88 6.32 -1.14 0.42
N PHE A 89 5.13 -1.50 -0.05
CA PHE A 89 3.89 -0.95 0.50
C PHE A 89 3.69 -1.53 1.90
N LEU A 90 3.91 -0.72 2.93
CA LEU A 90 3.65 -1.08 4.32
C LEU A 90 2.29 -0.55 4.72
N LEU A 91 1.35 -1.46 4.99
CA LEU A 91 0.02 -1.14 5.50
C LEU A 91 0.07 -1.16 7.04
N CYS A 92 -0.12 0.00 7.66
CA CYS A 92 -0.06 0.11 9.12
C CYS A 92 -1.35 -0.37 9.79
N LEU A 93 -1.28 -0.72 11.08
CA LEU A 93 -2.45 -1.13 11.86
C LEU A 93 -3.51 -0.04 11.94
N ALA A 94 -3.13 1.22 12.10
CA ALA A 94 -4.11 2.30 12.19
C ALA A 94 -4.95 2.45 10.91
N ASP A 95 -4.36 2.21 9.74
CA ASP A 95 -5.14 2.16 8.49
C ASP A 95 -5.97 0.88 8.39
N ILE A 96 -5.51 -0.25 8.93
CA ILE A 96 -6.30 -1.50 9.02
C ILE A 96 -7.55 -1.27 9.88
N ASP A 97 -7.39 -0.67 11.06
CA ASP A 97 -8.47 -0.34 11.99
C ASP A 97 -9.43 0.68 11.37
N ARG A 98 -8.90 1.78 10.83
CA ARG A 98 -9.69 2.85 10.18
C ARG A 98 -10.48 2.34 8.98
N LEU A 99 -9.90 1.41 8.22
CA LEU A 99 -10.57 0.82 7.07
C LEU A 99 -11.46 -0.35 7.47
N ASN A 100 -11.43 -0.83 8.72
CA ASN A 100 -12.14 -2.03 9.18
C ASN A 100 -11.87 -3.23 8.26
N ILE A 101 -10.60 -3.53 8.04
CA ILE A 101 -10.14 -4.65 7.23
C ILE A 101 -9.27 -5.57 8.10
N TYR A 102 -9.02 -6.79 7.64
CA TYR A 102 -7.96 -7.61 8.22
C TYR A 102 -7.18 -8.32 7.12
N PHE A 103 -5.94 -8.67 7.42
CA PHE A 103 -5.15 -9.53 6.54
C PHE A 103 -5.29 -10.98 6.98
N ASN A 104 -5.94 -11.78 6.14
CA ASN A 104 -5.99 -13.22 6.29
C ASN A 104 -4.69 -13.82 5.73
N ASN A 105 -3.77 -14.16 6.62
CA ASN A 105 -2.45 -14.69 6.28
C ASN A 105 -2.49 -16.13 5.73
N THR A 106 -3.52 -16.91 6.01
CA THR A 106 -3.66 -18.30 5.52
C THR A 106 -4.11 -18.34 4.06
N THR A 107 -4.93 -17.36 3.65
CA THR A 107 -5.46 -17.26 2.28
C THR A 107 -4.82 -16.15 1.46
N ASN A 108 -3.86 -15.40 2.02
CA ASN A 108 -3.21 -14.25 1.37
C ASN A 108 -4.18 -13.13 0.97
N LYS A 109 -5.23 -12.85 1.76
CA LYS A 109 -6.28 -11.90 1.35
C LYS A 109 -6.41 -10.74 2.33
N LEU A 110 -6.57 -9.53 1.81
CA LEU A 110 -7.22 -8.46 2.57
C LEU A 110 -8.72 -8.71 2.54
N VAL A 111 -9.38 -8.59 3.69
CA VAL A 111 -10.79 -8.92 3.84
C VAL A 111 -11.53 -7.78 4.53
N GLN A 112 -12.70 -7.43 4.00
CA GLN A 112 -13.66 -6.49 4.58
C GLN A 112 -15.08 -7.03 4.36
N GLY A 113 -15.69 -7.57 5.41
CA GLY A 113 -16.96 -8.30 5.25
C GLY A 113 -16.82 -9.39 4.17
N GLU A 114 -17.67 -9.34 3.15
CA GLU A 114 -17.63 -10.27 2.01
C GLU A 114 -16.59 -9.91 0.94
N HIS A 115 -16.04 -8.69 0.95
CA HIS A 115 -15.06 -8.25 -0.03
C HIS A 115 -13.69 -8.82 0.29
N ARG A 116 -13.02 -9.35 -0.74
CA ARG A 116 -11.72 -10.01 -0.62
C ARG A 116 -10.82 -9.59 -1.76
N THR A 117 -9.62 -9.13 -1.44
CA THR A 117 -8.60 -8.83 -2.44
C THR A 117 -7.36 -9.68 -2.19
N LEU A 118 -6.91 -10.40 -3.22
CA LEU A 118 -5.73 -11.26 -3.14
C LEU A 118 -4.46 -10.41 -3.10
N VAL A 119 -3.59 -10.71 -2.13
CA VAL A 119 -2.28 -10.09 -1.94
C VAL A 119 -1.20 -11.10 -2.32
N ILE A 120 -0.43 -10.79 -3.36
CA ILE A 120 0.74 -11.58 -3.73
C ILE A 120 1.94 -11.06 -2.93
N ARG A 121 2.46 -11.95 -2.07
CA ARG A 121 3.73 -11.82 -1.37
C ARG A 121 4.80 -12.59 -2.17
N LYS A 122 5.99 -12.01 -2.36
CA LYS A 122 7.17 -12.70 -2.89
C LYS A 122 8.21 -12.77 -1.79
#